data_AF-A0A941ZDV4-F1
#
_entry.id   AF-A0A941ZDV4-F1
#
_cell.length_a   1.000
_cell.length_b   1.000
_cell.length_c   1.000
_cell.angle_alpha   90.00
_cell.angle_beta   90.00
_cell.angle_gamma   90.00
#
_symmetry.space_group_name_H-M   'P 1'
#
loop_
_entity.id
_entity.type
_entity.pdbx_description
1 polymer ?
#
loop_
_entity_poly.entity_id
_entity_poly.type
_entity_poly.pdbx_seq_one_letter_code
_entity_poly.pdbx_strand_id
1 'polypeptide(L)' 'YESDKIISEFKKAQKILRDLYAYYLEHMEEVFVDIPKEEKLNKHRMVCDFIAGMTDRFALMTYERLFLPQQWTVI' A
#
# COMPACT_ATOMS: atom_id res chain seq x y z
N TYR A 1 6.05 26.29 1.27
CA TYR A 1 5.30 25.17 1.87
C TYR A 1 3.78 25.32 1.70
N GLU A 2 3.24 26.52 1.50
CA GLU A 2 1.81 26.74 1.21
C GLU A 2 1.52 26.83 -0.28
N SER A 3 1.66 25.72 -1.00
CA SER A 3 1.11 25.62 -2.36
C SER A 3 -0.04 24.63 -2.32
N ASP A 4 -1.23 25.03 -2.78
CA ASP A 4 -2.41 24.15 -2.86
C ASP A 4 -2.12 22.85 -3.60
N LYS A 5 -1.24 22.93 -4.60
CA LYS A 5 -0.73 21.77 -5.35
C LYS A 5 -0.04 20.77 -4.41
N ILE A 6 0.88 21.23 -3.57
CA ILE A 6 1.61 20.38 -2.61
C ILE A 6 0.63 19.73 -1.63
N ILE A 7 -0.34 20.49 -1.10
CA ILE A 7 -1.36 19.97 -0.18
C ILE A 7 -2.20 18.87 -0.85
N SER A 8 -2.59 19.07 -2.11
CA SER A 8 -3.35 18.07 -2.87
C SER A 8 -2.56 16.78 -3.10
N GLU A 9 -1.27 16.88 -3.40
CA GLU A 9 -0.40 15.73 -3.57
C GLU A 9 -0.19 14.96 -2.26
N PHE A 10 -0.04 15.67 -1.13
CA PHE A 10 0.02 15.04 0.19
C PHE A 10 -1.27 14.28 0.53
N LYS A 11 -2.45 14.86 0.22
CA LYS A 11 -3.73 14.18 0.44
C LYS A 11 -3.85 12.90 -0.39
N LYS A 12 -3.38 12.91 -1.65
CA LYS A 12 -3.34 11.72 -2.50
C LYS A 12 -2.40 10.66 -1.94
N ALA A 13 -1.17 11.03 -1.59
CA ALA A 13 -0.19 10.12 -1.00
C ALA A 13 -0.72 9.48 0.29
N GLN A 14 -1.33 10.29 1.18
CA GLN A 14 -1.94 9.78 2.40
C GLN A 14 -3.06 8.78 2.13
N LYS A 15 -3.89 9.01 1.11
CA LYS A 15 -4.94 8.07 0.72
C LYS A 15 -4.35 6.76 0.21
N ILE A 16 -3.37 6.82 -0.69
CA ILE A 16 -2.68 5.63 -1.22
C ILE A 16 -2.11 4.78 -0.08
N LEU A 17 -1.40 5.39 0.86
CA LEU A 17 -0.79 4.67 1.99
C LEU A 17 -1.85 4.04 2.91
N ARG A 18 -2.95 4.75 3.19
CA ARG A 18 -4.06 4.22 4.01
C ARG A 18 -4.74 3.03 3.36
N ASP A 19 -5.01 3.11 2.06
CA ASP A 19 -5.68 2.05 1.32
C ASP A 19 -4.78 0.81 1.21
N LEU A 20 -3.47 0.99 0.91
CA LEU A 20 -2.49 -0.11 0.93
C LEU A 20 -2.38 -0.75 2.33
N TYR A 21 -2.31 0.06 3.38
CA TYR A 21 -2.25 -0.43 4.76
C TYR A 21 -3.47 -1.28 5.13
N ALA A 22 -4.67 -0.82 4.81
CA ALA A 22 -5.90 -1.58 5.05
C ALA A 22 -5.89 -2.90 4.27
N TYR A 23 -5.54 -2.86 2.99
CA TYR A 23 -5.46 -4.06 2.15
C TYR A 23 -4.51 -5.11 2.72
N TYR A 24 -3.28 -4.72 3.08
CA TYR A 24 -2.27 -5.64 3.59
C TYR A 24 -2.58 -6.20 4.98
N LEU A 25 -3.35 -5.47 5.80
CA LEU A 25 -3.85 -6.01 7.07
C LEU A 25 -4.88 -7.11 6.85
N GLU A 26 -5.78 -6.94 5.86
CA GLU A 26 -6.81 -7.92 5.52
C GLU A 26 -6.23 -9.14 4.78
N HIS A 27 -5.23 -8.93 3.91
CA HIS A 27 -4.63 -9.95 3.03
C HIS A 27 -3.24 -10.39 3.51
N MET A 28 -3.00 -10.32 4.82
CA MET A 28 -1.72 -10.69 5.44
C MET A 28 -1.25 -12.10 5.07
N GLU A 29 -2.19 -13.01 4.84
CA GLU A 29 -1.90 -14.40 4.54
C GLU A 29 -1.37 -14.60 3.12
N GLU A 30 -1.61 -13.66 2.20
CA GLU A 30 -1.10 -13.72 0.83
C GLU A 30 0.32 -13.16 0.70
N VAL A 31 0.70 -12.24 1.59
CA VAL A 31 1.92 -11.43 1.45
C VAL A 31 2.99 -11.88 2.44
N PHE A 32 2.58 -12.34 3.63
CA PHE A 32 3.47 -12.81 4.68
C PHE A 32 3.27 -14.31 4.91
N VAL A 33 3.24 -15.10 3.81
CA VAL A 33 2.96 -16.55 3.83
C VAL A 33 3.97 -17.28 4.71
N ASP A 34 5.25 -16.93 4.59
CA ASP A 34 6.37 -17.62 5.24
C ASP A 34 6.60 -17.20 6.69
N ILE A 35 5.81 -16.26 7.22
CA ILE A 35 5.97 -15.76 8.59
C ILE A 35 5.14 -16.63 9.55
N PRO A 36 5.76 -17.23 10.59
CA PRO A 36 5.06 -18.02 11.59
C PRO A 36 3.91 -17.24 12.24
N LYS A 37 2.85 -17.93 12.64
CA LYS A 37 1.66 -17.29 13.24
C LYS A 37 1.99 -16.58 14.56
N GLU A 38 3.01 -17.04 15.28
CA GLU A 38 3.48 -16.40 16.52
C GLU A 38 4.13 -15.03 16.23
N GLU A 39 4.85 -14.88 15.12
CA GLU A 39 5.45 -13.59 14.72
C GLU A 39 4.41 -12.62 14.12
N LYS A 40 3.30 -13.15 13.61
CA LYS A 40 2.12 -12.37 13.20
C LYS A 40 1.36 -11.74 14.36
N LEU A 41 1.79 -11.84 15.61
CA LEU A 41 1.18 -11.11 16.74
C LEU A 41 1.28 -9.59 16.57
N ASN A 42 2.25 -9.08 15.79
CA ASN A 42 2.43 -7.66 15.53
C ASN A 42 2.10 -7.25 14.09
N LYS A 43 0.92 -7.65 13.61
CA LYS A 43 0.48 -7.43 12.23
C LYS A 43 0.64 -5.98 11.75
N HIS A 44 0.23 -5.04 12.59
CA HIS A 44 0.29 -3.62 12.28
C HIS A 44 1.72 -3.13 12.02
N ARG A 45 2.68 -3.53 12.87
CA ARG A 45 4.08 -3.13 12.69
C ARG A 45 4.67 -3.73 11.41
N MET A 46 4.39 -4.99 11.13
CA MET A 46 4.89 -5.66 9.93
C MET A 46 4.39 -4.97 8.65
N VAL A 47 3.09 -4.63 8.60
CA VAL A 47 2.54 -3.89 7.45
C VAL A 47 3.14 -2.49 7.35
N CYS A 48 3.32 -1.78 8.48
CA CYS A 48 3.98 -0.47 8.48
C CYS A 48 5.41 -0.56 7.96
N ASP A 49 6.20 -1.52 8.43
CA ASP A 49 7.60 -1.70 8.00
C ASP A 49 7.68 -2.08 6.52
N PHE A 50 6.77 -2.94 6.05
CA PHE A 50 6.66 -3.31 4.64
C PHE A 50 6.31 -2.11 3.75
N ILE A 51 5.32 -1.31 4.13
CA ILE A 51 4.92 -0.10 3.38
C ILE A 51 6.03 0.96 3.43
N ALA A 52 6.69 1.15 4.58
CA ALA A 52 7.81 2.08 4.72
C ALA A 52 9.03 1.68 3.87
N GLY A 53 9.18 0.38 3.57
CA GLY A 53 10.18 -0.14 2.64
C GLY A 53 9.84 0.05 1.16
N MET A 54 8.63 0.50 0.81
CA MET A 54 8.25 0.76 -0.57
C MET A 54 8.87 2.05 -1.11
N THR A 55 9.27 2.02 -2.39
CA THR A 55 9.52 3.27 -3.13
C THR A 55 8.20 3.87 -3.61
N ASP A 56 8.16 5.19 -3.81
CA ASP A 56 6.97 5.88 -4.35
C ASP A 56 6.42 5.22 -5.61
N ARG A 57 7.31 4.83 -6.54
CA ARG A 57 6.92 4.14 -7.77
C ARG A 57 6.28 2.77 -7.49
N PHE A 58 6.85 2.01 -6.56
CA PHE A 58 6.30 0.70 -6.21
C PHE A 58 4.94 0.81 -5.53
N ALA A 59 4.79 1.78 -4.60
CA ALA A 59 3.51 2.04 -3.93
C ALA A 59 2.42 2.44 -4.94
N LEU A 60 2.74 3.33 -5.89
CA LEU A 60 1.82 3.73 -6.95
C LEU A 60 1.42 2.56 -7.85
N MET A 61 2.37 1.80 -8.39
CA MET A 61 2.07 0.64 -9.25
C MET A 61 1.25 -0.43 -8.53
N THR A 62 1.53 -0.65 -7.25
CA THR A 62 0.77 -1.58 -6.41
C THR A 62 -0.65 -1.08 -6.20
N TYR A 63 -0.81 0.21 -5.88
CA TYR A 63 -2.12 0.82 -5.71
C TYR A 63 -2.95 0.76 -7.00
N GLU A 64 -2.35 1.07 -8.15
CA GLU A 64 -3.02 0.96 -9.46
C GLU A 64 -3.48 -0.46 -9.73
N ARG A 65 -2.63 -1.46 -9.47
CA ARG A 65 -2.97 -2.87 -9.69
C ARG A 65 -4.10 -3.37 -8.79
N LEU A 66 -4.12 -2.94 -7.53
CA LEU A 66 -5.07 -3.42 -6.53
C LEU A 66 -6.41 -2.70 -6.60
N PHE A 67 -6.42 -1.40 -6.87
CA PHE A 67 -7.60 -0.56 -6.71
C PHE A 67 -8.14 0.06 -8.01
N LEU A 68 -7.36 0.08 -9.09
CA LEU A 68 -7.85 0.57 -10.37
C LEU A 68 -8.22 -0.60 -11.30
N PRO A 69 -9.31 -0.48 -12.06
CA PRO A 69 -9.64 -1.48 -13.06
C PRO A 69 -8.52 -1.53 -14.10
N GLN A 70 -7.94 -2.71 -14.31
CA GLN A 70 -6.96 -2.91 -15.37
C GLN A 70 -7.65 -2.65 -16.71
N GLN A 71 -7.16 -1.65 -17.45
CA GLN A 71 -7.68 -1.36 -18.78
C GLN A 71 -7.35 -2.56 -19.67
N TRP A 72 -8.37 -3.17 -20.29
CA TRP A 72 -8.15 -4.24 -21.25
C TRP A 72 -7.23 -3.70 -22.35
N THR A 73 -5.99 -4.20 -22.37
CA THR A 73 -5.14 -4.04 -23.54
C THR A 73 -5.75 -4.95 -24.60
N VAL A 74 -6.65 -4.39 -25.41
CA VAL A 74 -7.10 -5.07 -26.63
C VAL A 74 -5.89 -5.08 -27.55
N ILE A 75 -5.24 -6.25 -27.63
CA ILE A 75 -4.21 -6.57 -28.64
C ILE A 75 -4.93 -6.96 -29.92
#